data_AF-A0AAW0K4H0-F1
#
_entry.id   AF-A0AAW0K4H0-F1
#
_cell.length_a   1.000
_cell.length_b   1.000
_cell.length_c   1.000
_cell.angle_alpha   90.00
_cell.angle_beta   90.00
_cell.angle_gamma   90.00
#
_symmetry.space_group_name_H-M   'P 1'
#
loop_
_entity.id
_entity.type
_entity.pdbx_description
1 polymer ?
#
loop_
_entity_poly.entity_id
_entity_poly.type
_entity_poly.pdbx_seq_one_letter_code
_entity_poly.pdbx_strand_id
1 'polypeptide(L)'
;WEDDRHQDECCADRVFNFLAALYNVKLLSFSSSSLKCLSYGSACLSQFQNLVQLDFKVNAWTWHMLQALLQNAPNLEVLYVTHKGLEAVIEEGI
;
A
#
# COMPACT_ATOMS: atom_id res chain seq x y z
N TRP A 1 -33.22 -9.33 7.27
CA TRP A 1 -32.07 -8.46 7.56
C TRP A 1 -30.86 -9.36 7.53
N GLU A 2 -30.37 -9.63 6.32
CA GLU A 2 -29.27 -10.56 6.11
C GLU A 2 -27.94 -9.86 6.44
N ASP A 3 -27.04 -10.64 7.01
CA ASP A 3 -25.80 -10.23 7.66
C ASP A 3 -24.74 -9.92 6.58
N ASP A 4 -24.75 -8.69 6.07
CA ASP A 4 -23.77 -8.18 5.07
C ASP A 4 -22.33 -8.05 5.61
N ARG A 5 -22.04 -8.53 6.83
CA ARG A 5 -20.73 -8.37 7.49
C ARG A 5 -19.70 -9.46 7.19
N HIS A 6 -20.05 -10.50 6.44
CA HIS A 6 -19.13 -11.60 6.16
C HIS A 6 -18.26 -11.42 4.90
N GLN A 7 -18.51 -10.38 4.10
CA GLN A 7 -17.80 -10.20 2.82
C GLN A 7 -16.47 -9.44 2.95
N ASP A 8 -16.26 -8.71 4.05
CA ASP A 8 -15.08 -7.85 4.24
C ASP A 8 -13.86 -8.64 4.78
N GLU A 9 -14.10 -9.66 5.63
CA GLU A 9 -13.03 -10.52 6.19
C GLU A 9 -12.28 -11.32 5.11
N CYS A 10 -13.00 -11.89 4.14
CA CYS A 10 -12.39 -12.69 3.08
C CYS A 10 -11.47 -11.89 2.14
N CYS A 11 -11.71 -10.58 1.99
CA CYS A 11 -10.91 -9.72 1.11
C CYS A 11 -9.59 -9.31 1.78
N ALA A 12 -9.62 -9.03 3.09
CA ALA A 12 -8.45 -8.69 3.86
C ALA A 12 -7.43 -9.85 3.85
N ASP A 13 -7.87 -11.09 4.09
CA ASP A 13 -7.02 -12.29 4.11
C ASP A 13 -6.25 -12.53 2.81
N ARG A 14 -6.88 -12.32 1.64
CA ARG A 14 -6.21 -12.51 0.34
C ARG A 14 -5.12 -11.47 0.11
N VAL A 15 -5.38 -10.22 0.51
CA VAL A 15 -4.41 -9.13 0.39
C VAL A 15 -3.23 -9.38 1.32
N PHE A 16 -3.49 -9.82 2.55
CA PHE A 16 -2.43 -10.18 3.49
C PHE A 16 -1.58 -11.35 2.99
N ASN A 17 -2.20 -12.43 2.53
CA ASN A 17 -1.47 -13.56 1.96
C ASN A 17 -0.61 -13.16 0.76
N PHE A 18 -1.13 -12.27 -0.09
CA PHE A 18 -0.37 -11.72 -1.20
C PHE A 18 0.85 -10.93 -0.74
N LEU A 19 0.68 -10.00 0.22
CA LEU A 19 1.79 -9.20 0.76
C LEU A 19 2.82 -10.07 1.49
N ALA A 20 2.36 -11.10 2.20
CA ALA A 20 3.24 -12.07 2.85
C ALA A 20 4.08 -12.86 1.88
N ALA A 21 3.53 -13.20 0.70
CA ALA A 21 4.30 -13.84 -0.36
C ALA A 21 5.42 -12.94 -0.92
N LEU A 22 5.40 -11.63 -0.68
CA LEU A 22 6.42 -10.68 -1.13
C LEU A 22 7.59 -10.53 -0.15
N TYR A 23 7.71 -11.33 0.90
CA TYR A 23 8.74 -11.20 1.94
C TYR A 23 10.20 -11.16 1.42
N ASN A 24 10.46 -11.72 0.24
CA ASN A 24 11.82 -11.82 -0.32
C ASN A 24 12.13 -10.79 -1.42
N VAL A 25 11.19 -9.86 -1.72
CA VAL A 25 11.42 -8.87 -2.77
C VAL A 25 12.43 -7.81 -2.31
N LYS A 26 13.27 -7.37 -3.24
CA LYS A 26 14.21 -6.24 -3.02
C LYS A 26 13.65 -4.89 -3.45
N LEU A 27 12.72 -4.90 -4.41
CA LEU A 27 12.06 -3.72 -4.92
C LEU A 27 10.55 -3.92 -4.86
N LEU A 28 9.85 -2.94 -4.30
CA LEU A 28 8.40 -2.92 -4.23
C LEU A 28 7.88 -1.56 -4.70
N SER A 29 6.91 -1.57 -5.61
CA SER A 29 6.25 -0.36 -6.10
C SER A 29 4.74 -0.55 -6.04
N PHE A 30 4.03 0.43 -5.47
CA PHE A 30 2.57 0.42 -5.37
C PHE A 30 1.94 1.44 -6.30
N SER A 31 0.94 0.97 -7.07
CA SER A 31 0.01 1.86 -7.77
C SER A 31 -1.07 2.40 -6.82
N SER A 32 -1.63 3.57 -7.11
CA SER A 32 -2.65 4.22 -6.25
C SER A 32 -3.91 3.36 -6.05
N SER A 33 -4.26 2.49 -6.99
CA SER A 33 -5.38 1.55 -6.88
C SER A 33 -5.09 0.38 -5.93
N SER A 34 -3.83 -0.05 -5.86
CA SER A 34 -3.38 -1.17 -5.02
C SER A 34 -3.38 -0.82 -3.52
N LEU A 35 -3.37 0.46 -3.18
CA LEU A 35 -3.27 0.94 -1.79
C LEU A 35 -4.58 0.84 -1.01
N LYS A 36 -5.76 0.87 -1.66
CA LYS A 36 -7.04 0.71 -0.94
C LYS A 36 -7.15 -0.63 -0.22
N CYS A 37 -6.52 -1.67 -0.76
CA CYS A 37 -6.51 -3.00 -0.16
C CYS A 37 -5.66 -3.07 1.11
N LEU A 38 -4.65 -2.22 1.23
CA LEU A 38 -3.71 -2.20 2.35
C LEU A 38 -4.25 -1.42 3.57
N SER A 39 -5.30 -0.59 3.41
CA SER A 39 -5.81 0.27 4.51
C SER A 39 -6.52 -0.53 5.60
N TYR A 40 -6.89 -1.77 5.32
CA TYR A 40 -7.54 -2.67 6.27
C TYR A 40 -6.55 -3.37 7.23
N GLY A 41 -5.26 -3.07 7.12
CA GLY A 41 -4.25 -4.02 7.55
C GLY A 41 -2.89 -3.46 7.94
N SER A 42 -2.83 -2.56 8.92
CA SER A 42 -1.55 -2.09 9.46
C SER A 42 -0.83 -3.12 10.32
N ALA A 43 -1.51 -4.16 10.80
CA ALA A 43 -0.98 -5.11 11.78
C ALA A 43 -0.31 -6.37 11.18
N CYS A 44 -0.50 -6.65 9.90
CA CYS A 44 -0.07 -7.91 9.27
C CYS A 44 0.93 -7.73 8.12
N LEU A 45 1.53 -6.55 7.98
CA LEU A 45 2.62 -6.36 7.02
C LEU A 45 3.78 -7.26 7.44
N SER A 46 4.06 -8.23 6.59
CA SER A 46 5.12 -9.21 6.76
C SER A 46 6.47 -8.50 6.80
N GLN A 47 7.45 -9.08 7.48
CA GLN A 47 8.77 -8.46 7.60
C GLN A 47 9.42 -8.38 6.21
N PHE A 48 9.48 -7.19 5.64
CA PHE A 48 10.14 -6.86 4.38
C PHE A 48 11.66 -6.70 4.60
N GLN A 49 12.29 -7.69 5.25
CA GLN A 49 13.71 -7.60 5.61
C GLN A 49 14.63 -7.52 4.38
N ASN A 50 14.20 -8.03 3.24
CA ASN A 50 15.00 -7.99 2.01
C ASN A 50 14.74 -6.75 1.16
N LEU A 51 13.75 -5.92 1.53
CA LEU A 51 13.35 -4.77 0.75
C LEU A 51 14.39 -3.67 0.87
N VAL A 52 14.97 -3.30 -0.28
CA VAL A 52 15.99 -2.27 -0.43
C VAL A 52 15.38 -0.99 -0.99
N GLN A 53 14.40 -1.11 -1.89
CA GLN A 53 13.76 0.02 -2.54
C GLN A 53 12.23 -0.04 -2.48
N LEU A 54 11.63 1.06 -2.04
CA LEU A 54 10.18 1.26 -1.98
C LEU A 54 9.79 2.48 -2.82
N ASP A 55 8.88 2.29 -3.77
CA ASP A 55 8.17 3.37 -4.46
C ASP A 55 6.71 3.40 -4.00
N PHE A 56 6.36 4.49 -3.31
CA PHE A 56 5.08 4.63 -2.64
C PHE A 56 4.36 5.91 -3.08
N LYS A 57 3.16 5.75 -3.61
CA LYS A 57 2.29 6.87 -4.00
C LYS A 57 1.42 7.30 -2.83
N VAL A 58 1.74 8.43 -2.20
CA VAL A 58 0.97 8.97 -1.07
C VAL A 58 -0.23 9.80 -1.53
N ASN A 59 -1.32 9.69 -0.78
CA ASN A 59 -2.42 10.65 -0.74
C ASN A 59 -2.71 11.01 0.73
N ALA A 60 -3.70 11.88 0.97
CA ALA A 60 -4.05 12.36 2.31
C ALA A 60 -4.31 11.23 3.33
N TRP A 61 -4.73 10.06 2.88
CA TRP A 61 -5.17 8.95 3.71
C TRP A 61 -4.15 7.81 3.82
N THR A 62 -3.07 7.76 3.05
CA THR A 62 -2.16 6.59 3.00
C THR A 62 -0.89 6.74 3.82
N TRP A 63 -0.69 7.86 4.52
CA TRP A 63 0.52 8.13 5.31
C TRP A 63 0.78 7.09 6.42
N HIS A 64 -0.28 6.68 7.12
CA HIS A 64 -0.20 5.65 8.16
C HIS A 64 0.31 4.30 7.61
N MET A 65 0.07 4.03 6.33
CA MET A 65 0.45 2.80 5.66
C MET A 65 1.94 2.83 5.28
N LEU A 66 2.41 3.97 4.78
CA LEU A 66 3.83 4.21 4.56
C LEU A 66 4.60 4.03 5.88
N GLN A 67 4.10 4.60 6.98
CA GLN A 67 4.70 4.41 8.30
C GLN A 67 4.78 2.92 8.67
N ALA A 68 3.70 2.15 8.49
CA ALA A 68 3.69 0.73 8.81
C ALA A 68 4.67 -0.09 7.93
N LEU A 69 4.79 0.24 6.65
CA LEU A 69 5.77 -0.39 5.75
C LEU A 69 7.21 -0.11 6.19
N LEU A 70 7.51 1.14 6.56
CA LEU A 70 8.85 1.53 7.03
C LEU A 70 9.24 0.81 8.32
N GLN A 71 8.30 0.58 9.23
CA GLN A 71 8.55 -0.21 10.45
C GLN A 71 8.86 -1.68 10.16
N ASN A 72 8.41 -2.20 9.02
CA ASN A 72 8.59 -3.60 8.63
C ASN A 72 9.70 -3.82 7.59
N ALA A 73 10.37 -2.76 7.13
CA ALA A 73 11.42 -2.80 6.11
C ALA A 73 12.76 -2.26 6.68
N PRO A 74 13.40 -2.97 7.63
CA PRO A 74 14.58 -2.45 8.34
C PRO A 74 15.82 -2.22 7.46
N ASN A 75 15.90 -2.89 6.31
CA ASN A 75 17.03 -2.79 5.37
C ASN A 75 16.71 -1.90 4.17
N LEU A 76 15.67 -1.06 4.27
CA LEU A 76 15.30 -0.15 3.19
C LEU A 76 16.38 0.93 3.02
N GLU A 77 16.92 1.04 1.81
CA GLU A 77 17.95 2.02 1.46
C GLU A 77 17.38 3.19 0.66
N VAL A 78 16.35 2.94 -0.16
CA VAL A 78 15.79 3.93 -1.09
C VAL A 78 14.28 4.01 -0.94
N LEU A 79 13.78 5.24 -0.74
CA LEU A 79 12.36 5.54 -0.67
C LEU A 79 12.00 6.61 -1.71
N TYR A 80 11.11 6.27 -2.63
CA TYR A 80 10.44 7.22 -3.52
C TYR A 80 9.04 7.50 -3.01
N VAL A 81 8.74 8.78 -2.75
CA VAL A 81 7.41 9.24 -2.35
C VAL A 81 6.84 10.13 -3.43
N THR A 82 5.78 9.67 -4.09
CA THR A 82 5.09 10.45 -5.12
C THR A 82 3.72 10.87 -4.61
N HIS A 83 3.42 12.16 -4.62
CA HIS A 83 2.08 12.65 -4.32
C HIS A 83 1.26 12.70 -5.62
N LYS A 84 0.02 12.21 -5.62
CA LYS A 84 -0.93 12.65 -6.65
C LYS A 84 -1.26 14.12 -6.37
N GLY A 85 -0.51 15.05 -6.94
CA GLY A 85 -1.05 16.39 -7.17
C GLY A 85 -2.36 16.22 -7.93
N LEU A 86 -3.39 17.02 -7.60
CA LEU A 86 -4.56 17.13 -8.46
C LEU A 86 -4.04 17.25 -9.89
N GLU A 87 -4.34 16.30 -10.76
CA GLU A 87 -4.30 16.57 -12.18
C GLU A 87 -5.32 17.69 -12.36
N ALA A 88 -4.84 18.92 -12.43
CA ALA A 88 -5.63 20.02 -12.91
C ALA A 88 -6.08 19.57 -14.30
N VAL A 89 -7.35 19.22 -14.41
CA VAL A 89 -8.03 19.13 -15.69
C VAL A 89 -7.95 20.54 -16.24
N ILE A 90 -6.90 20.83 -17.01
CA ILE A 90 -6.94 21.93 -17.96
C ILE A 90 -7.82 21.37 -19.08
N GLU A 91 -9.13 21.46 -18.88
CA GLU A 91 -10.07 21.52 -19.99
C GLU A 91 -9.66 22.77 -20.78
N GLU A 92 -8.81 22.55 -21.79
CA GLU A 92 -8.63 23.57 -22.81
C GLU A 92 -9.99 23.78 -23.46
N GLY A 93 -10.51 24.99 -23.27
CA GLY A 93 -11.66 25.46 -24.03
C GLY A 93 -11.35 25.41 -25.52
N ILE A 94 -12.24 24.74 -26.25
CA ILE A 94 -12.53 25.00 -27.65
C ILE A 94 -14.03 25.24 -27.76
#